data_AF-A0A7C1MPV4-F1
#
_entry.id   AF-A0A7C1MPV4-F1
#
_cell.length_a   1.000
_cell.length_b   1.000
_cell.length_c   1.000
_cell.angle_alpha   90.00
_cell.angle_beta   90.00
_cell.angle_gamma   90.00
#
_symmetry.space_group_name_H-M   'P 1'
#
loop_
_entity.id
_entity.type
_entity.pdbx_description
1 polymer ?
#
loop_
_entity_poly.entity_id
_entity_poly.type
_entity_poly.pdbx_seq_one_letter_code
_entity_poly.pdbx_strand_id
1 'polypeptide(L)'
;MRIVAIANQKGGCGKTTTAVNLSSALALLGYKILLIDLDPQAHASLGLDVVKDITIYDVLSKLTKYRTNLRQIITPIEENFDLVPSNILLSTIEQELSDEISREARLHDALSGFQSDYDFCFIDCPPNLGLLTINAIRAAQDVIIPVEAGRFAVEGVKKIIEIIDLVKNRLNHPVTRKVLVTMFDSRLRHSFSVLDSVKTVFRNELYDTIIHVNVKLKEAQSKGVPVISHDKYSRGAKDYISLAREITSGIEKEKKMDDVLAATIKEEIPKFISVNFSLLAPEANEVYVVGDFNNWTKSDDNHMVRDISDHGKWFIDLPLIAGTYRYKFIVDDTWVEDPLNFRQQENSFGGVDSLLEVKPK
;
A
#
# COMPACT_ATOMS: atom_id res chain seq x y z
N MET A 1 -7.28 -1.09 22.39
CA MET A 1 -6.14 -0.63 21.57
C MET A 1 -5.17 -1.78 21.32
N ARG A 2 -4.99 -2.19 20.06
CA ARG A 2 -3.95 -3.12 19.60
C ARG A 2 -2.74 -2.33 19.10
N ILE A 3 -1.55 -2.58 19.64
CA ILE A 3 -0.32 -1.84 19.35
C ILE A 3 0.54 -2.64 18.37
N VAL A 4 0.91 -2.01 17.26
CA VAL A 4 1.63 -2.65 16.16
C VAL A 4 2.86 -1.82 15.81
N ALA A 5 4.06 -2.41 15.97
CA ALA A 5 5.31 -1.78 15.56
C ALA A 5 5.59 -2.07 14.09
N ILE A 6 6.10 -1.08 13.36
CA ILE A 6 6.52 -1.23 11.96
C ILE A 6 8.03 -1.08 11.91
N ALA A 7 8.75 -2.21 11.85
CA ALA A 7 10.19 -2.24 12.12
C ALA A 7 10.98 -3.03 11.08
N ASN A 8 12.12 -2.47 10.70
CA ASN A 8 13.15 -3.09 9.87
C ASN A 8 14.42 -2.22 9.91
N GLN A 9 15.59 -2.86 10.02
CA GLN A 9 16.89 -2.21 10.02
C GLN A 9 17.17 -1.43 8.72
N LYS A 10 16.67 -1.89 7.57
CA LYS A 10 17.00 -1.25 6.28
C LYS A 10 16.28 0.10 6.15
N GLY A 11 17.02 1.16 5.81
CA GLY A 11 16.44 2.42 5.33
C GLY A 11 15.69 2.21 4.02
N GLY A 12 14.59 2.95 3.81
CA GLY A 12 13.87 2.95 2.54
C GLY A 12 13.02 1.70 2.24
N CYS A 13 12.88 0.74 3.15
CA CYS A 13 12.03 -0.47 2.97
C CYS A 13 10.51 -0.22 3.11
N GLY A 14 10.06 1.03 3.17
CA GLY A 14 8.63 1.36 3.24
C GLY A 14 8.01 1.40 4.63
N LYS A 15 8.78 1.50 5.73
CA LYS A 15 8.25 1.62 7.12
C LYS A 15 7.27 2.78 7.29
N THR A 16 7.77 4.01 7.16
CA THR A 16 6.96 5.23 7.27
C THR A 16 5.80 5.25 6.28
N THR A 17 6.06 4.87 5.02
CA THR A 17 5.01 4.78 4.01
C THR A 17 3.92 3.80 4.42
N THR A 18 4.28 2.65 5.00
CA THR A 18 3.33 1.68 5.53
C THR A 18 2.59 2.26 6.72
N ALA A 19 3.30 2.86 7.67
CA ALA A 19 2.73 3.40 8.90
C ALA A 19 1.64 4.44 8.62
N VAL A 20 1.94 5.41 7.76
CA VAL A 20 1.00 6.48 7.38
C VAL A 20 -0.19 5.92 6.61
N ASN A 21 0.06 5.15 5.54
CA ASN A 21 -1.00 4.77 4.62
C ASN A 21 -1.86 3.62 5.14
N LEU A 22 -1.31 2.70 5.93
CA LEU A 22 -2.10 1.70 6.64
C LEU A 22 -2.99 2.35 7.70
N SER A 23 -2.49 3.37 8.41
CA SER A 23 -3.29 4.11 9.39
C SER A 23 -4.46 4.82 8.73
N SER A 24 -4.22 5.58 7.66
CA SER A 24 -5.30 6.21 6.88
C SER A 24 -6.26 5.18 6.27
N ALA A 25 -5.76 4.02 5.82
CA ALA A 25 -6.61 2.94 5.31
C ALA A 25 -7.55 2.40 6.38
N LEU A 26 -7.05 2.08 7.57
CA LEU A 26 -7.88 1.58 8.68
C LEU A 26 -8.85 2.66 9.18
N ALA A 27 -8.44 3.92 9.20
CA ALA A 27 -9.32 5.04 9.53
C ALA A 27 -10.48 5.17 8.55
N LEU A 28 -10.23 5.00 7.24
CA LEU A 28 -11.27 4.91 6.22
C LEU A 28 -12.23 3.72 6.46
N LEU A 29 -11.74 2.60 7.01
CA LEU A 29 -12.59 1.47 7.42
C LEU A 29 -13.34 1.71 8.75
N GLY A 30 -13.23 2.90 9.35
CA GLY A 30 -13.95 3.32 10.55
C GLY A 30 -13.28 2.95 11.88
N TYR A 31 -12.01 2.55 11.87
CA TYR A 31 -11.24 2.30 13.07
C TYR A 31 -10.58 3.58 13.57
N LYS A 32 -10.53 3.78 14.89
CA LYS A 32 -9.79 4.89 15.50
C LYS A 32 -8.31 4.53 15.60
N ILE A 33 -7.45 5.30 14.94
CA ILE A 33 -6.02 5.02 14.79
C ILE A 33 -5.19 6.12 15.44
N LEU A 34 -4.18 5.68 16.22
CA LEU A 34 -3.08 6.52 16.65
C LEU A 34 -1.81 6.07 15.93
N LEU A 35 -1.10 6.97 15.27
CA LEU A 35 0.26 6.72 14.80
C LEU A 35 1.25 7.42 15.72
N ILE A 36 2.29 6.73 16.15
CA ILE A 36 3.42 7.29 16.88
C ILE A 36 4.61 7.28 15.94
N ASP A 37 5.11 8.46 15.60
CA ASP A 37 6.41 8.59 14.95
C ASP A 37 7.48 8.40 16.02
N LEU A 38 8.33 7.37 15.88
CA LEU A 38 9.45 7.09 16.78
C LEU A 38 10.80 7.19 16.07
N ASP A 39 10.83 7.74 14.85
CA ASP A 39 12.06 8.00 14.12
C ASP A 39 12.54 9.43 14.42
N PRO A 40 13.78 9.66 14.90
CA PRO A 40 14.32 11.02 15.04
C PRO A 40 14.34 11.84 13.75
N GLN A 41 14.27 11.20 12.57
CA GLN A 41 14.14 11.89 11.28
C GLN A 41 12.72 12.43 11.03
N ALA A 42 11.74 12.05 11.85
CA ALA A 42 10.37 12.53 11.82
C ALA A 42 9.70 12.37 10.45
N HIS A 43 10.03 11.33 9.69
CA HIS A 43 9.53 11.17 8.32
C HIS A 43 8.01 10.98 8.26
N ALA A 44 7.37 10.39 9.28
CA ALA A 44 5.92 10.30 9.32
C ALA A 44 5.31 11.68 9.60
N SER A 45 5.87 12.39 10.58
CA SER A 45 5.42 13.73 10.98
C SER A 45 5.56 14.74 9.86
N LEU A 46 6.75 14.85 9.27
CA LEU A 46 7.03 15.73 8.15
C LEU A 46 6.26 15.33 6.88
N GLY A 47 6.09 14.02 6.64
CA GLY A 47 5.31 13.51 5.52
C GLY A 47 3.81 13.78 5.62
N LEU A 48 3.33 14.20 6.80
CA LEU A 48 1.96 14.62 7.09
C LEU A 48 1.86 16.13 7.41
N ASP A 49 2.90 16.90 7.10
CA ASP A 49 3.00 18.35 7.35
C ASP A 49 2.79 18.75 8.83
N VAL A 50 3.17 17.87 9.76
CA VAL A 50 3.11 18.12 11.21
C VAL A 50 4.50 18.44 11.74
N VAL A 51 4.66 19.68 12.19
CA VAL A 51 5.85 20.16 12.92
C VAL A 51 5.41 20.69 14.28
N LYS A 52 5.98 20.13 15.36
CA LYS A 52 5.70 20.51 16.75
C LYS A 52 7.00 20.63 17.54
N ASP A 53 7.04 21.57 18.48
CA ASP A 53 8.16 21.72 19.41
C ASP A 53 8.15 20.65 20.50
N ILE A 54 6.96 20.35 21.03
CA ILE A 54 6.73 19.32 22.05
C ILE A 54 6.30 18.04 21.34
N THR A 55 7.05 16.96 21.54
CA THR A 55 6.92 15.70 20.77
C THR A 55 7.00 14.47 21.67
N ILE A 56 7.03 13.27 21.09
CA ILE A 56 7.25 12.02 21.84
C ILE A 56 8.56 12.06 22.65
N TYR A 57 9.56 12.83 22.23
CA TYR A 57 10.78 13.05 23.00
C TYR A 57 10.47 13.53 24.42
N ASP A 58 9.56 14.49 24.58
CA ASP A 58 9.24 15.10 25.88
C ASP A 58 8.43 14.17 26.80
N VAL A 59 7.84 13.12 26.23
CA VAL A 59 7.18 12.06 27.01
C VAL A 59 8.19 11.03 27.49
N LEU A 60 9.19 10.70 26.66
CA LEU A 60 10.16 9.63 26.94
C LEU A 60 11.40 10.11 27.69
N SER A 61 11.80 11.37 27.49
CA SER A 61 12.98 11.98 28.09
C SER A 61 12.74 12.29 29.56
N LYS A 62 13.76 12.06 30.38
CA LYS A 62 13.81 12.55 31.76
C LYS A 62 14.41 13.96 31.86
N LEU A 63 15.12 14.40 30.83
CA LEU A 63 15.84 15.68 30.81
C LEU A 63 15.04 16.78 30.10
N THR A 64 13.86 16.45 29.56
CA THR A 64 12.97 17.45 28.98
C THR A 64 12.61 18.54 29.99
N LYS A 65 12.58 19.78 29.49
CA LYS A 65 12.10 20.95 30.25
C LYS A 65 10.57 20.97 30.35
N TYR A 66 9.88 20.22 29.49
CA TYR A 66 8.43 20.22 29.34
C TYR A 66 7.87 18.87 29.80
N ARG A 67 7.50 18.75 31.09
CA ARG A 67 6.77 17.56 31.54
C ARG A 67 5.43 17.50 30.83
N THR A 68 5.26 16.52 29.96
CA THR A 68 4.04 16.30 29.19
C THR A 68 3.62 14.82 29.25
N ASN A 69 2.51 14.49 28.59
CA ASN A 69 2.04 13.13 28.42
C ASN A 69 1.51 12.95 26.99
N LEU A 70 1.29 11.69 26.59
CA LEU A 70 0.84 11.37 25.23
C LEU A 70 -0.38 12.20 24.80
N ARG A 71 -1.41 12.36 25.65
CA ARG A 71 -2.65 13.08 25.29
C ARG A 71 -2.41 14.53 24.86
N GLN A 72 -1.40 15.18 25.42
CA GLN A 72 -1.14 16.60 25.17
C GLN A 72 -0.42 16.86 23.85
N ILE A 73 0.17 15.83 23.25
CA ILE A 73 0.97 15.94 22.02
C ILE A 73 0.31 15.28 20.81
N ILE A 74 -0.89 14.72 20.98
CA ILE A 74 -1.68 14.15 19.88
C ILE A 74 -2.13 15.27 18.95
N THR A 75 -1.86 15.08 17.67
CA THR A 75 -2.23 15.99 16.58
C THR A 75 -3.18 15.27 15.63
N PRO A 76 -4.41 15.79 15.41
CA PRO A 76 -5.33 15.22 14.44
C PRO A 76 -4.80 15.36 13.01
N ILE A 77 -4.93 14.29 12.23
CA ILE A 77 -4.56 14.26 10.80
C ILE A 77 -5.83 14.23 9.95
N GLU A 78 -6.69 13.23 10.18
CA GLU A 78 -7.95 12.99 9.47
C GLU A 78 -9.01 12.46 10.45
N GLU A 79 -10.24 12.26 9.97
CA GLU A 79 -11.26 11.61 10.79
C GLU A 79 -10.79 10.20 11.21
N ASN A 80 -10.84 9.92 12.52
CA ASN A 80 -10.39 8.67 13.13
C ASN A 80 -8.88 8.38 12.96
N PHE A 81 -8.06 9.37 12.58
CA PHE A 81 -6.62 9.21 12.46
C PHE A 81 -5.86 10.37 13.10
N ASP A 82 -5.13 10.06 14.18
CA ASP A 82 -4.28 11.02 14.88
C ASP A 82 -2.80 10.58 14.88
N LEU A 83 -1.92 11.56 15.08
CA LEU A 83 -0.47 11.40 15.11
C LEU A 83 0.12 11.91 16.42
N VAL A 84 1.08 11.16 16.98
CA VAL A 84 2.05 11.66 17.95
C VAL A 84 3.36 11.93 17.20
N PRO A 85 3.80 13.19 17.10
CA PRO A 85 4.94 13.55 16.29
C PRO A 85 6.27 13.26 17.00
N SER A 86 7.34 13.22 16.21
CA SER A 86 8.72 13.16 16.67
C SER A 86 9.55 14.33 16.15
N ASN A 87 10.78 14.44 16.64
CA ASN A 87 11.79 15.37 16.13
C ASN A 87 13.20 14.81 16.36
N ILE A 88 14.20 15.57 15.89
CA ILE A 88 15.61 15.19 15.97
C ILE A 88 16.12 14.97 17.39
N LEU A 89 15.52 15.60 18.42
CA LEU A 89 15.93 15.41 19.81
C LEU A 89 15.76 13.96 20.27
N LEU A 90 14.86 13.20 19.63
CA LEU A 90 14.69 11.78 19.93
C LEU A 90 15.99 10.97 19.75
N SER A 91 16.96 11.45 18.97
CA SER A 91 18.26 10.78 18.83
C SER A 91 19.11 10.81 20.10
N THR A 92 18.84 11.72 21.04
CA THR A 92 19.60 11.83 22.30
C THR A 92 19.13 10.83 23.34
N ILE A 93 17.92 10.28 23.21
CA ILE A 93 17.30 9.38 24.20
C ILE A 93 18.19 8.20 24.59
N GLU A 94 18.91 7.62 23.64
CA GLU A 94 19.77 6.48 23.94
C GLU A 94 20.90 6.83 24.91
N GLN A 95 21.49 8.02 24.74
CA GLN A 95 22.52 8.54 25.63
C GLN A 95 21.91 9.03 26.95
N GLU A 96 20.75 9.69 26.92
CA GLU A 96 20.08 10.20 28.12
C GLU A 96 19.66 9.09 29.09
N LEU A 97 19.32 7.91 28.54
CA LEU A 97 18.86 6.77 29.32
C LEU A 97 19.94 5.71 29.53
N SER A 98 21.23 6.00 29.29
CA SER A 98 22.30 4.99 29.33
C SER A 98 22.40 4.25 30.66
N ASP A 99 22.23 4.97 31.77
CA ASP A 99 22.37 4.44 33.13
C ASP A 99 21.02 4.09 33.78
N GLU A 100 19.94 4.15 32.99
CA GLU A 100 18.58 3.95 33.48
C GLU A 100 18.17 2.48 33.46
N ILE A 101 17.66 2.02 34.61
CA ILE A 101 17.06 0.70 34.72
C ILE A 101 15.77 0.68 33.89
N SER A 102 15.57 -0.39 33.10
CA SER A 102 14.40 -0.58 32.24
C SER A 102 14.19 0.50 31.18
N ARG A 103 15.27 1.11 30.67
CA ARG A 103 15.23 2.08 29.56
C ARG A 103 14.56 1.52 28.29
N GLU A 104 14.53 0.22 28.12
CA GLU A 104 13.90 -0.52 27.03
C GLU A 104 12.37 -0.52 27.10
N ALA A 105 11.78 -0.14 28.24
CA ALA A 105 10.34 -0.17 28.50
C ALA A 105 9.68 1.21 28.57
N ARG A 106 10.40 2.31 28.30
CA ARG A 106 9.87 3.69 28.43
C ARG A 106 8.58 3.93 27.66
N LEU A 107 8.55 3.51 26.39
CA LEU A 107 7.36 3.68 25.56
C LEU A 107 6.23 2.76 26.04
N HIS A 108 6.55 1.55 26.48
CA HIS A 108 5.59 0.62 27.06
C HIS A 108 4.94 1.20 28.33
N ASP A 109 5.72 1.81 29.21
CA ASP A 109 5.22 2.44 30.44
C ASP A 109 4.34 3.66 30.13
N ALA A 110 4.76 4.50 29.17
CA ALA A 110 3.97 5.64 28.71
C ALA A 110 2.61 5.23 28.12
N LEU A 111 2.58 4.12 27.36
CA LEU A 111 1.35 3.58 26.76
C LEU A 111 0.49 2.80 27.75
N SER A 112 1.08 2.16 28.76
CA SER A 112 0.34 1.40 29.78
C SER A 112 -0.55 2.31 30.64
N GLY A 113 -0.13 3.54 30.89
CA GLY A 113 -0.94 4.56 31.56
C GLY A 113 -1.95 5.28 30.65
N PHE A 114 -1.93 5.00 29.35
CA PHE A 114 -2.72 5.72 28.35
C PHE A 114 -4.05 5.01 28.07
N GLN A 115 -5.06 5.30 28.89
CA GLN A 115 -6.44 4.94 28.55
C GLN A 115 -6.87 5.72 27.31
N SER A 116 -7.35 5.03 26.28
CA SER A 116 -7.78 5.68 25.04
C SER A 116 -8.85 4.88 24.31
N ASP A 117 -9.59 5.56 23.44
CA ASP A 117 -10.63 4.96 22.61
C ASP A 117 -10.08 4.49 21.25
N TYR A 118 -8.76 4.41 21.09
CA TYR A 118 -8.15 3.94 19.84
C TYR A 118 -8.29 2.42 19.71
N ASP A 119 -8.67 2.00 18.51
CA ASP A 119 -8.70 0.60 18.13
C ASP A 119 -7.28 0.09 17.88
N PHE A 120 -6.48 0.87 17.15
CA PHE A 120 -5.08 0.55 16.84
C PHE A 120 -4.13 1.69 17.19
N CYS A 121 -2.91 1.31 17.57
CA CYS A 121 -1.77 2.21 17.71
C CYS A 121 -0.61 1.68 16.87
N PHE A 122 -0.23 2.37 15.80
CA PHE A 122 0.96 2.05 15.02
C PHE A 122 2.18 2.80 15.52
N ILE A 123 3.35 2.19 15.46
CA ILE A 123 4.63 2.81 15.83
C ILE A 123 5.57 2.75 14.63
N ASP A 124 5.89 3.90 14.03
CA ASP A 124 6.89 3.99 12.95
C ASP A 124 8.30 4.00 13.56
N CYS A 125 9.06 2.94 13.31
CA CYS A 125 10.37 2.75 13.92
C CYS A 125 11.51 3.32 13.05
N PRO A 126 12.61 3.78 13.67
CA PRO A 126 13.78 4.26 12.94
C PRO A 126 14.46 3.13 12.13
N PRO A 127 15.30 3.47 11.13
CA PRO A 127 16.05 2.51 10.31
C PRO A 127 17.30 1.97 11.02
N ASN A 128 17.15 1.54 12.27
CA ASN A 128 18.20 0.90 13.06
C ASN A 128 17.59 -0.08 14.06
N LEU A 129 18.44 -0.87 14.71
CA LEU A 129 18.03 -1.86 15.72
C LEU A 129 18.45 -1.41 17.13
N GLY A 130 18.45 -0.09 17.37
CA GLY A 130 18.85 0.53 18.64
C GLY A 130 17.74 0.58 19.69
N LEU A 131 17.94 1.43 20.70
CA LEU A 131 17.06 1.51 21.88
C LEU A 131 15.60 1.84 21.53
N LEU A 132 15.36 2.73 20.55
CA LEU A 132 14.02 3.15 20.14
C LEU A 132 13.23 1.98 19.51
N THR A 133 13.88 1.21 18.63
CA THR A 133 13.27 0.02 18.02
C THR A 133 12.93 -1.04 19.09
N ILE A 134 13.81 -1.23 20.07
CA ILE A 134 13.54 -2.11 21.21
C ILE A 134 12.34 -1.62 22.02
N ASN A 135 12.24 -0.30 22.29
CA ASN A 135 11.09 0.30 22.97
C ASN A 135 9.78 0.08 22.21
N ALA A 136 9.79 0.24 20.88
CA ALA A 136 8.63 -0.01 20.03
C ALA A 136 8.17 -1.47 20.12
N ILE A 137 9.11 -2.43 19.97
CA ILE A 137 8.79 -3.87 20.05
C ILE A 137 8.31 -4.25 21.46
N ARG A 138 8.93 -3.69 22.51
CA ARG A 138 8.51 -3.93 23.90
C ARG A 138 7.11 -3.41 24.20
N ALA A 139 6.68 -2.34 23.52
CA ALA A 139 5.34 -1.79 23.64
C ALA A 139 4.29 -2.51 22.78
N ALA A 140 4.69 -3.15 21.68
CA ALA A 140 3.78 -3.72 20.69
C ALA A 140 3.32 -5.15 21.01
N GLN A 141 2.13 -5.53 20.53
CA GLN A 141 1.67 -6.93 20.48
C GLN A 141 1.98 -7.60 19.14
N ASP A 142 2.11 -6.80 18.08
CA ASP A 142 2.47 -7.29 16.74
C ASP A 142 3.58 -6.44 16.12
N VAL A 143 4.41 -7.05 15.28
CA VAL A 143 5.40 -6.37 14.44
C VAL A 143 5.10 -6.64 12.97
N ILE A 144 4.90 -5.57 12.20
CA ILE A 144 4.94 -5.62 10.74
C ILE A 144 6.38 -5.36 10.31
N ILE A 145 6.91 -6.22 9.43
CA ILE A 145 8.26 -6.12 8.89
C ILE A 145 8.17 -5.83 7.39
N PRO A 146 8.16 -4.54 6.98
CA PRO A 146 8.19 -4.17 5.57
C PRO A 146 9.51 -4.60 4.94
N VAL A 147 9.46 -5.33 3.84
CA VAL A 147 10.65 -5.77 3.11
C VAL A 147 10.53 -5.41 1.63
N GLU A 148 11.55 -4.75 1.11
CA GLU A 148 11.67 -4.48 -0.32
C GLU A 148 12.08 -5.77 -1.04
N ALA A 149 11.48 -6.06 -2.20
CA ALA A 149 11.82 -7.20 -3.06
C ALA A 149 13.19 -7.03 -3.75
N GLY A 150 14.27 -6.91 -2.97
CA GLY A 150 15.65 -6.79 -3.44
C GLY A 150 16.58 -7.89 -2.93
N ARG A 151 17.85 -7.86 -3.38
CA ARG A 151 18.87 -8.89 -3.11
C ARG A 151 19.06 -9.24 -1.62
N PHE A 152 18.80 -8.31 -0.71
CA PHE A 152 19.02 -8.46 0.73
C PHE A 152 17.72 -8.59 1.54
N ALA A 153 16.57 -8.85 0.88
CA ALA A 153 15.27 -8.95 1.52
C ALA A 153 15.27 -9.93 2.71
N VAL A 154 15.69 -11.18 2.47
CA VAL A 154 15.69 -12.25 3.48
C VAL A 154 16.65 -11.96 4.63
N GLU A 155 17.83 -11.41 4.35
CA GLU A 155 18.82 -11.10 5.39
C GLU A 155 18.32 -9.97 6.31
N GLY A 156 17.69 -8.94 5.75
CA GLY A 156 17.10 -7.85 6.55
C GLY A 156 16.01 -8.34 7.50
N VAL A 157 15.16 -9.27 7.04
CA VAL A 157 14.12 -9.88 7.88
C VAL A 157 14.71 -10.73 9.01
N LYS A 158 15.78 -11.49 8.75
CA LYS A 158 16.45 -12.29 9.81
C LYS A 158 16.98 -11.42 10.95
N LYS A 159 17.59 -10.26 10.64
CA LYS A 159 18.13 -9.36 11.66
C LYS A 159 17.05 -8.78 12.58
N ILE A 160 15.87 -8.43 12.05
CA ILE A 160 14.78 -7.96 12.92
C ILE A 160 14.19 -9.10 13.75
N ILE A 161 14.15 -10.34 13.22
CA ILE A 161 13.72 -11.52 13.97
C ILE A 161 14.65 -11.76 15.17
N GLU A 162 15.96 -11.62 15.00
CA GLU A 162 16.94 -11.74 16.10
C GLU A 162 16.65 -10.74 17.23
N ILE A 163 16.24 -9.50 16.90
CA ILE A 163 15.88 -8.48 17.89
C ILE A 163 14.56 -8.81 18.58
N ILE A 164 13.56 -9.28 17.83
CA ILE A 164 12.27 -9.73 18.41
C ILE A 164 12.52 -10.88 19.39
N ASP A 165 13.36 -11.84 19.02
CA ASP A 165 13.70 -12.98 19.88
C ASP A 165 14.53 -12.53 21.10
N LEU A 166 15.40 -11.53 20.96
CA LEU A 166 16.11 -10.92 22.09
C LEU A 166 15.12 -10.27 23.07
N VAL A 167 14.18 -9.48 22.58
CA VAL A 167 13.13 -8.82 23.40
C VAL A 167 12.28 -9.88 24.11
N LYS A 168 11.84 -10.91 23.37
CA LYS A 168 11.10 -12.04 23.94
C LYS A 168 11.86 -12.72 25.07
N ASN A 169 13.12 -13.07 24.86
CA ASN A 169 13.90 -13.85 25.83
C ASN A 169 14.37 -13.03 27.03
N ARG A 170 14.76 -11.76 26.82
CA ARG A 170 15.29 -10.91 27.90
C ARG A 170 14.21 -10.18 28.69
N LEU A 171 13.13 -9.77 28.03
CA LEU A 171 12.07 -8.95 28.64
C LEU A 171 10.77 -9.74 28.85
N ASN A 172 10.78 -11.04 28.56
CA ASN A 172 9.61 -11.93 28.65
C ASN A 172 8.38 -11.37 27.90
N HIS A 173 8.62 -10.80 26.73
CA HIS A 173 7.61 -10.11 25.93
C HIS A 173 7.49 -10.74 24.53
N PRO A 174 6.68 -11.81 24.36
CA PRO A 174 6.46 -12.41 23.06
C PRO A 174 5.62 -11.47 22.18
N VAL A 175 6.02 -11.33 20.92
CA VAL A 175 5.35 -10.47 19.94
C VAL A 175 5.08 -11.27 18.67
N THR A 176 3.88 -11.15 18.12
CA THR A 176 3.57 -11.74 16.82
C THR A 176 4.29 -10.95 15.74
N ARG A 177 4.72 -11.60 14.65
CA ARG A 177 5.39 -10.90 13.56
C ARG A 177 4.86 -11.36 12.21
N LYS A 178 4.72 -10.41 11.30
CA LYS A 178 4.40 -10.68 9.89
C LYS A 178 5.23 -9.79 8.96
N VAL A 179 5.71 -10.39 7.89
CA VAL A 179 6.48 -9.77 6.81
C VAL A 179 5.50 -9.21 5.78
N LEU A 180 5.72 -7.96 5.40
CA LEU A 180 4.96 -7.27 4.35
C LEU A 180 5.90 -7.01 3.17
N VAL A 181 5.61 -7.57 2.00
CA VAL A 181 6.40 -7.23 0.80
C VAL A 181 5.97 -5.86 0.30
N THR A 182 6.95 -4.99 0.12
CA THR A 182 6.75 -3.62 -0.33
C THR A 182 7.60 -3.30 -1.55
N MET A 183 7.22 -2.22 -2.25
CA MET A 183 7.87 -1.75 -3.47
C MET A 183 8.03 -2.87 -4.50
N PHE A 184 7.02 -3.72 -4.63
CA PHE A 184 7.04 -4.79 -5.62
C PHE A 184 6.81 -4.23 -7.02
N ASP A 185 7.78 -4.44 -7.91
CA ASP A 185 7.65 -4.10 -9.34
C ASP A 185 7.31 -5.35 -10.14
N SER A 186 6.06 -5.44 -10.61
CA SER A 186 5.54 -6.57 -11.39
C SER A 186 6.14 -6.67 -12.79
N ARG A 187 6.89 -5.68 -13.26
CA ARG A 187 7.57 -5.71 -14.56
C ARG A 187 8.92 -6.40 -14.51
N LEU A 188 9.47 -6.57 -13.30
CA LEU A 188 10.83 -7.05 -13.11
C LEU A 188 10.82 -8.51 -12.67
N ARG A 189 11.41 -9.40 -13.48
CA ARG A 189 11.53 -10.84 -13.16
C ARG A 189 12.23 -11.11 -11.83
N HIS A 190 13.20 -10.27 -11.45
CA HIS A 190 13.91 -10.44 -10.18
C HIS A 190 12.97 -10.25 -8.97
N SER A 191 11.96 -9.37 -9.06
CA SER A 191 10.98 -9.17 -7.98
C SER A 191 10.26 -10.46 -7.64
N PHE A 192 9.88 -11.25 -8.66
CA PHE A 192 9.22 -12.55 -8.47
C PHE A 192 10.15 -13.58 -7.81
N SER A 193 11.40 -13.66 -8.27
CA SER A 193 12.39 -14.57 -7.66
C SER A 193 12.65 -14.24 -6.18
N VAL A 194 12.70 -12.95 -5.83
CA VAL A 194 12.83 -12.51 -4.43
C VAL A 194 11.57 -12.82 -3.64
N LEU A 195 10.38 -12.57 -4.21
CA LEU A 195 9.10 -12.90 -3.58
C LEU A 195 8.98 -14.40 -3.26
N ASP A 196 9.36 -15.27 -4.18
CA ASP A 196 9.36 -16.72 -3.97
C ASP A 196 10.33 -17.14 -2.86
N SER A 197 11.50 -16.50 -2.80
CA SER A 197 12.47 -16.72 -1.72
C SER A 197 11.91 -16.31 -0.36
N VAL A 198 11.25 -15.15 -0.27
CA VAL A 198 10.59 -14.67 0.95
C VAL A 198 9.44 -15.60 1.34
N LYS A 199 8.59 -16.02 0.39
CA LYS A 199 7.50 -16.97 0.62
C LYS A 199 7.99 -18.33 1.12
N THR A 200 9.10 -18.82 0.57
CA THR A 200 9.68 -20.11 0.98
C THR A 200 10.17 -20.06 2.42
N VAL A 201 10.79 -18.95 2.85
CA VAL A 201 11.39 -18.82 4.18
C VAL A 201 10.34 -18.42 5.24
N PHE A 202 9.39 -17.54 4.90
CA PHE A 202 8.49 -16.88 5.87
C PHE A 202 7.00 -17.21 5.63
N ARG A 203 6.68 -18.35 5.04
CA ARG A 203 5.33 -18.70 4.55
C ARG A 203 4.18 -18.37 5.52
N ASN A 204 4.32 -18.77 6.79
CA ASN A 204 3.27 -18.60 7.81
C ASN A 204 3.30 -17.22 8.47
N GLU A 205 4.36 -16.45 8.21
CA GLU A 205 4.60 -15.12 8.76
C GLU A 205 4.52 -14.07 7.64
N LEU A 206 3.88 -14.34 6.50
CA LEU A 206 3.75 -13.40 5.39
C LEU A 206 2.33 -12.85 5.32
N TYR A 207 2.19 -11.56 4.96
CA TYR A 207 0.91 -11.04 4.49
C TYR A 207 0.64 -11.50 3.06
N ASP A 208 -0.62 -11.83 2.75
CA ASP A 208 -1.04 -12.14 1.38
C ASP A 208 -0.98 -10.89 0.50
N THR A 209 -1.26 -9.73 1.11
CA THR A 209 -1.16 -8.43 0.44
C THR A 209 0.29 -8.03 0.18
N ILE A 210 0.54 -7.52 -1.04
CA ILE A 210 1.82 -6.96 -1.47
C ILE A 210 1.61 -5.50 -1.84
N ILE A 211 2.53 -4.62 -1.40
CA ILE A 211 2.51 -3.20 -1.76
C ILE A 211 3.37 -2.98 -3.01
N HIS A 212 2.76 -2.48 -4.07
CA HIS A 212 3.42 -2.24 -5.35
C HIS A 212 4.17 -0.92 -5.39
N VAL A 213 5.16 -0.83 -6.28
CA VAL A 213 5.74 0.48 -6.62
C VAL A 213 4.65 1.36 -7.21
N ASN A 214 4.44 2.53 -6.58
CA ASN A 214 3.45 3.48 -7.03
C ASN A 214 3.94 4.92 -6.82
N VAL A 215 3.86 5.74 -7.88
CA VAL A 215 4.32 7.15 -7.85
C VAL A 215 3.42 8.02 -6.97
N LYS A 216 2.12 7.71 -6.88
CA LYS A 216 1.15 8.44 -6.03
C LYS A 216 1.49 8.38 -4.55
N LEU A 217 2.15 7.33 -4.08
CA LEU A 217 2.65 7.29 -2.69
C LEU A 217 3.67 8.41 -2.42
N LYS A 218 4.56 8.68 -3.38
CA LYS A 218 5.56 9.75 -3.26
C LYS A 218 4.93 11.12 -3.45
N GLU A 219 4.04 11.27 -4.43
CA GLU A 219 3.30 12.52 -4.66
C GLU A 219 2.46 12.92 -3.43
N ALA A 220 1.79 11.96 -2.79
CA ALA A 220 1.00 12.18 -1.58
C ALA A 220 1.89 12.65 -0.41
N GLN A 221 3.02 11.98 -0.18
CA GLN A 221 3.99 12.38 0.83
C GLN A 221 4.53 13.80 0.59
N SER A 222 4.84 14.17 -0.67
CA SER A 222 5.28 15.53 -1.01
C SER A 222 4.20 16.60 -0.81
N LYS A 223 2.92 16.20 -0.69
CA LYS A 223 1.78 17.08 -0.41
C LYS A 223 1.36 17.06 1.06
N GLY A 224 2.07 16.34 1.93
CA GLY A 224 1.74 16.28 3.35
C GLY A 224 0.48 15.48 3.67
N VAL A 225 0.07 14.55 2.80
CA VAL A 225 -1.19 13.79 2.98
C VAL A 225 -1.01 12.29 2.71
N PRO A 226 -1.83 11.42 3.33
CA PRO A 226 -1.89 10.01 2.96
C PRO A 226 -2.32 9.81 1.50
N VAL A 227 -1.93 8.68 0.91
CA VAL A 227 -2.26 8.35 -0.49
C VAL A 227 -3.74 8.19 -0.74
N ILE A 228 -4.50 7.78 0.27
CA ILE A 228 -5.95 7.58 0.18
C ILE A 228 -6.65 8.93 -0.01
N SER A 229 -6.22 9.93 0.74
CA SER A 229 -6.72 11.31 0.65
C SER A 229 -6.21 12.03 -0.59
N HIS A 230 -5.04 11.65 -1.10
CA HIS A 230 -4.49 12.17 -2.34
C HIS A 230 -5.15 11.58 -3.60
N ASP A 231 -5.26 10.25 -3.67
CA ASP A 231 -5.82 9.50 -4.80
C ASP A 231 -6.25 8.09 -4.33
N LYS A 232 -7.50 7.99 -3.87
CA LYS A 232 -8.15 6.75 -3.42
C LYS A 232 -8.24 5.65 -4.47
N TYR A 233 -8.12 5.99 -5.76
CA TYR A 233 -8.23 5.03 -6.86
C TYR A 233 -6.88 4.49 -7.31
N SER A 234 -5.79 5.12 -6.86
CA SER A 234 -4.42 4.66 -7.12
C SER A 234 -4.20 3.23 -6.64
N ARG A 235 -3.29 2.51 -7.33
CA ARG A 235 -2.89 1.17 -6.91
C ARG A 235 -2.33 1.16 -5.49
N GLY A 236 -1.56 2.19 -5.10
CA GLY A 236 -1.03 2.31 -3.74
C GLY A 236 -2.12 2.38 -2.68
N ALA A 237 -3.18 3.16 -2.90
CA ALA A 237 -4.33 3.21 -2.01
C ALA A 237 -5.04 1.85 -1.91
N LYS A 238 -5.28 1.19 -3.05
CA LYS A 238 -5.91 -0.14 -3.09
C LYS A 238 -5.10 -1.22 -2.36
N ASP A 239 -3.77 -1.19 -2.51
CA ASP A 239 -2.88 -2.12 -1.81
C ASP A 239 -2.99 -1.94 -0.29
N TYR A 240 -2.96 -0.70 0.23
CA TYR A 240 -3.09 -0.46 1.68
C TYR A 240 -4.50 -0.73 2.22
N ILE A 241 -5.55 -0.49 1.44
CA ILE A 241 -6.93 -0.90 1.81
C ILE A 241 -7.02 -2.43 1.89
N SER A 242 -6.37 -3.15 0.98
CA SER A 242 -6.33 -4.62 1.01
C SER A 242 -5.58 -5.12 2.25
N LEU A 243 -4.44 -4.49 2.59
CA LEU A 243 -3.69 -4.82 3.80
C LEU A 243 -4.51 -4.52 5.07
N ALA A 244 -5.22 -3.40 5.10
CA ALA A 244 -6.09 -3.03 6.21
C ALA A 244 -7.21 -4.06 6.41
N ARG A 245 -7.83 -4.54 5.31
CA ARG A 245 -8.82 -5.63 5.34
C ARG A 245 -8.22 -6.94 5.81
N GLU A 246 -7.02 -7.29 5.36
CA GLU A 246 -6.34 -8.49 5.81
C GLU A 246 -6.07 -8.45 7.32
N ILE A 247 -5.59 -7.32 7.86
CA ILE A 247 -5.32 -7.13 9.30
C ILE A 247 -6.61 -7.17 10.14
N THR A 248 -7.72 -6.71 9.58
CA THR A 248 -9.03 -6.64 10.25
C THR A 248 -9.91 -7.85 9.98
N SER A 249 -9.50 -8.75 9.08
CA SER A 249 -10.22 -10.00 8.83
C SER A 249 -10.27 -10.82 10.13
N GLY A 250 -11.47 -10.99 10.69
CA GLY A 250 -11.70 -11.59 12.00
C GLY A 250 -11.96 -10.61 13.17
N ILE A 251 -11.91 -9.30 12.94
CA ILE A 251 -12.28 -8.26 13.90
C ILE A 251 -13.65 -7.72 13.48
N GLU A 252 -14.74 -8.23 14.07
CA GLU A 252 -16.11 -7.79 13.78
C GLU A 252 -16.30 -6.27 14.00
N LYS A 253 -16.26 -5.49 12.92
CA LYS A 253 -16.87 -4.16 12.79
C LYS A 253 -17.55 -4.03 11.41
N GLU A 254 -18.37 -5.00 11.08
CA GLU A 254 -18.95 -5.19 9.73
C GLU A 254 -20.14 -4.26 9.38
N LYS A 255 -20.31 -3.09 10.02
CA LYS A 255 -21.56 -2.30 9.86
C LYS A 255 -21.44 -0.84 9.42
N LYS A 256 -20.25 -0.29 9.18
CA LYS A 256 -20.10 1.10 8.69
C LYS A 256 -19.59 1.23 7.25
N MET A 257 -19.05 0.16 6.67
CA MET A 257 -18.28 0.25 5.43
C MET A 257 -19.13 0.26 4.16
N ASP A 258 -20.24 -0.48 4.10
CA ASP A 258 -21.08 -0.50 2.90
C ASP A 258 -21.66 0.89 2.61
N ASP A 259 -22.02 1.63 3.65
CA ASP A 259 -22.63 2.96 3.50
C ASP A 259 -21.59 4.04 3.14
N VAL A 260 -20.41 4.02 3.76
CA VAL A 260 -19.34 5.02 3.51
C VAL A 260 -18.69 4.78 2.15
N LEU A 261 -18.39 3.52 1.82
CA LEU A 261 -17.80 3.16 0.54
C LEU A 261 -18.79 3.41 -0.60
N ALA A 262 -20.09 3.08 -0.43
CA ALA A 262 -21.10 3.39 -1.45
C ALA A 262 -21.30 4.90 -1.66
N ALA A 263 -21.20 5.73 -0.60
CA ALA A 263 -21.30 7.18 -0.72
C ALA A 263 -20.08 7.79 -1.44
N THR A 264 -18.87 7.34 -1.11
CA THR A 264 -17.62 7.90 -1.66
C THR A 264 -17.27 7.35 -3.05
N ILE A 265 -17.76 6.16 -3.42
CA ILE A 265 -17.54 5.53 -4.72
C ILE A 265 -18.56 6.02 -5.78
N LYS A 266 -19.76 6.43 -5.38
CA LYS A 266 -20.81 6.82 -6.33
C LYS A 266 -20.46 8.03 -7.20
N GLU A 267 -19.56 8.90 -6.74
CA GLU A 267 -19.29 10.16 -7.45
C GLU A 267 -18.31 10.03 -8.62
N GLU A 268 -17.41 9.03 -8.67
CA GLU A 268 -16.36 9.02 -9.72
C GLU A 268 -15.83 7.62 -10.13
N ILE A 269 -16.68 6.59 -10.30
CA ILE A 269 -16.27 5.44 -11.13
C ILE A 269 -16.53 5.78 -12.60
N PRO A 270 -15.53 5.73 -13.51
CA PRO A 270 -15.82 5.72 -14.94
C PRO A 270 -16.61 4.45 -15.25
N LYS A 271 -17.88 4.59 -15.63
CA LYS A 271 -18.73 3.46 -16.03
C LYS A 271 -18.08 2.76 -17.22
N PHE A 272 -17.63 1.52 -17.01
CA PHE A 272 -17.21 0.67 -18.11
C PHE A 272 -18.44 0.31 -18.96
N ILE A 273 -18.30 0.51 -20.25
CA ILE A 273 -19.27 0.16 -21.27
C ILE A 273 -18.71 -1.06 -21.98
N SER A 274 -19.44 -2.16 -21.93
CA SER A 274 -19.12 -3.35 -22.71
C SER A 274 -19.29 -3.01 -24.19
N VAL A 275 -18.21 -3.14 -24.95
CA VAL A 275 -18.18 -2.94 -26.39
C VAL A 275 -17.92 -4.28 -27.05
N ASN A 276 -18.86 -4.69 -27.90
CA ASN A 276 -18.71 -5.88 -28.72
C ASN A 276 -17.87 -5.53 -29.96
N PHE A 277 -16.74 -6.21 -30.12
CA PHE A 277 -15.99 -6.23 -31.36
C PHE A 277 -16.34 -7.50 -32.11
N SER A 278 -16.55 -7.41 -33.42
CA SER A 278 -16.81 -8.58 -34.24
C SER A 278 -16.23 -8.46 -35.63
N LEU A 279 -15.75 -9.59 -36.18
CA LEU A 279 -15.17 -9.67 -37.51
C LEU A 279 -15.57 -10.99 -38.19
N LEU A 280 -16.00 -10.93 -39.45
CA LEU A 280 -16.24 -12.14 -40.25
C LEU A 280 -14.93 -12.61 -40.89
N ALA A 281 -14.36 -13.70 -40.38
CA ALA A 281 -13.11 -14.28 -40.87
C ALA A 281 -13.15 -15.83 -40.80
N PRO A 282 -13.93 -16.47 -41.69
CA PRO A 282 -14.22 -17.91 -41.61
C PRO A 282 -13.01 -18.82 -41.80
N GLU A 283 -11.98 -18.34 -42.50
CA GLU A 283 -10.76 -19.10 -42.79
C GLU A 283 -9.63 -18.84 -41.79
N ALA A 284 -9.82 -17.92 -40.84
CA ALA A 284 -8.81 -17.57 -39.84
C ALA A 284 -8.61 -18.69 -38.80
N ASN A 285 -7.37 -18.84 -38.33
CA ASN A 285 -7.02 -19.73 -37.22
C ASN A 285 -7.07 -19.01 -35.88
N GLU A 286 -6.64 -17.75 -35.84
CA GLU A 286 -6.71 -16.88 -34.68
C GLU A 286 -7.04 -15.43 -35.08
N VAL A 287 -7.83 -14.76 -34.24
CA VAL A 287 -8.18 -13.35 -34.43
C VAL A 287 -8.05 -12.61 -33.10
N TYR A 288 -7.36 -11.47 -33.11
CA TYR A 288 -7.24 -10.59 -31.95
C TYR A 288 -7.76 -9.20 -32.29
N VAL A 289 -8.29 -8.50 -31.29
CA VAL A 289 -8.58 -7.07 -31.39
C VAL A 289 -7.50 -6.27 -30.65
N VAL A 290 -6.84 -5.36 -31.34
CA VAL A 290 -5.74 -4.55 -30.79
C VAL A 290 -6.01 -3.07 -30.99
N GLY A 291 -5.64 -2.23 -30.03
CA GLY A 291 -5.91 -0.80 -30.09
C GLY A 291 -5.36 -0.04 -28.90
N ASP A 292 -5.77 1.22 -28.78
CA ASP A 292 -5.32 2.12 -27.71
C ASP A 292 -5.63 1.56 -26.30
N PHE A 293 -6.68 0.74 -26.16
CA PHE A 293 -7.11 0.13 -24.90
C PHE A 293 -6.26 -1.08 -24.44
N ASN A 294 -5.38 -1.63 -25.29
CA ASN A 294 -4.47 -2.72 -24.94
C ASN A 294 -3.05 -2.50 -25.49
N ASN A 295 -2.69 -1.24 -25.70
CA ASN A 295 -1.38 -0.81 -26.19
C ASN A 295 -0.94 -1.52 -27.49
N TRP A 296 -1.88 -1.87 -28.37
CA TRP A 296 -1.60 -2.48 -29.67
C TRP A 296 -0.82 -3.81 -29.60
N THR A 297 -1.03 -4.62 -28.56
CA THR A 297 -0.32 -5.91 -28.34
C THR A 297 -1.27 -7.10 -28.31
N LYS A 298 -0.83 -8.27 -28.80
CA LYS A 298 -1.56 -9.56 -28.66
C LYS A 298 -1.42 -10.08 -27.23
N SER A 299 -2.51 -10.52 -26.63
CA SER A 299 -2.53 -11.24 -25.35
C SER A 299 -3.73 -12.21 -25.30
N ASP A 300 -3.80 -13.07 -24.29
CA ASP A 300 -4.96 -13.93 -24.10
C ASP A 300 -6.25 -13.13 -23.85
N ASP A 301 -6.14 -11.92 -23.27
CA ASP A 301 -7.27 -11.07 -22.90
C ASP A 301 -7.98 -10.41 -24.09
N ASN A 302 -7.35 -10.40 -25.28
CA ASN A 302 -7.92 -9.80 -26.49
C ASN A 302 -8.03 -10.78 -27.67
N HIS A 303 -7.87 -12.07 -27.38
CA HIS A 303 -8.13 -13.15 -28.32
C HIS A 303 -9.65 -13.33 -28.50
N MET A 304 -10.11 -13.24 -29.74
CA MET A 304 -11.54 -13.30 -30.07
C MET A 304 -12.03 -14.74 -30.08
N VAL A 305 -13.30 -14.93 -29.76
CA VAL A 305 -13.96 -16.24 -29.78
C VAL A 305 -14.63 -16.44 -31.13
N ARG A 306 -14.39 -17.59 -31.76
CA ARG A 306 -15.03 -17.98 -33.02
C ARG A 306 -16.43 -18.54 -32.77
N ASP A 307 -17.43 -17.94 -33.39
CA ASP A 307 -18.78 -18.47 -33.49
C ASP A 307 -18.87 -19.43 -34.69
N ILE A 308 -19.04 -20.72 -34.41
CA ILE A 308 -19.16 -21.77 -35.43
C ILE A 308 -20.59 -21.80 -36.00
N SER A 309 -21.57 -21.22 -35.30
CA SER A 309 -22.97 -21.17 -35.72
C SER A 309 -23.32 -19.97 -36.63
N ASP A 310 -22.52 -18.90 -36.57
CA ASP A 310 -22.67 -17.69 -37.40
C ASP A 310 -21.53 -17.56 -38.43
N HIS A 311 -21.51 -18.47 -39.40
CA HIS A 311 -20.65 -18.39 -40.61
C HIS A 311 -19.15 -18.12 -40.37
N GLY A 312 -18.59 -18.50 -39.21
CA GLY A 312 -17.18 -18.27 -38.89
C GLY A 312 -16.84 -16.84 -38.48
N LYS A 313 -17.80 -16.14 -37.88
CA LYS A 313 -17.61 -14.84 -37.25
C LYS A 313 -16.83 -14.96 -35.95
N TRP A 314 -15.99 -13.98 -35.67
CA TRP A 314 -15.22 -13.84 -34.44
C TRP A 314 -15.78 -12.68 -33.63
N PHE A 315 -15.82 -12.81 -32.31
CA PHE A 315 -16.29 -11.73 -31.44
C PHE A 315 -15.62 -11.71 -30.06
N ILE A 316 -15.63 -10.55 -29.41
CA ILE A 316 -15.24 -10.37 -28.01
C ILE A 316 -15.96 -9.16 -27.43
N ASP A 317 -16.34 -9.24 -26.15
CA ASP A 317 -16.86 -8.10 -25.40
C ASP A 317 -15.76 -7.53 -24.50
N LEU A 318 -15.32 -6.30 -24.79
CA LEU A 318 -14.31 -5.62 -23.99
C LEU A 318 -14.91 -4.47 -23.17
N PRO A 319 -14.58 -4.35 -21.87
CA PRO A 319 -15.01 -3.23 -21.06
C PRO A 319 -14.16 -1.99 -21.35
N LEU A 320 -14.75 -0.96 -21.95
CA LEU A 320 -14.08 0.32 -22.25
C LEU A 320 -14.72 1.47 -21.47
N ILE A 321 -13.92 2.46 -21.09
CA ILE A 321 -14.45 3.71 -20.53
C ILE A 321 -14.94 4.61 -21.67
N ALA A 322 -15.78 5.61 -21.35
CA ALA A 322 -16.20 6.58 -22.37
C ALA A 322 -14.98 7.32 -22.92
N GLY A 323 -14.87 7.38 -24.25
CA GLY A 323 -13.68 7.90 -24.93
C GLY A 323 -13.62 7.48 -26.39
N THR A 324 -12.60 7.97 -27.09
CA THR A 324 -12.33 7.63 -28.49
C THR A 324 -11.09 6.76 -28.56
N TYR A 325 -11.20 5.63 -29.24
CA TYR A 325 -10.14 4.62 -29.36
C TYR A 325 -9.87 4.32 -30.82
N ARG A 326 -8.60 4.13 -31.16
CA ARG A 326 -8.18 3.51 -32.42
C ARG A 326 -7.97 2.03 -32.20
N TYR A 327 -8.34 1.23 -33.19
CA TYR A 327 -8.16 -0.22 -33.15
C TYR A 327 -8.04 -0.84 -34.54
N LYS A 328 -7.55 -2.09 -34.56
CA LYS A 328 -7.49 -3.01 -35.70
C LYS A 328 -7.69 -4.44 -35.24
N PHE A 329 -7.88 -5.33 -36.19
CA PHE A 329 -7.79 -6.76 -35.98
C PHE A 329 -6.42 -7.28 -36.39
N ILE A 330 -5.96 -8.34 -35.73
CA ILE A 330 -4.89 -9.17 -36.23
C ILE A 330 -5.47 -10.54 -36.55
N VAL A 331 -5.46 -10.91 -37.82
CA VAL A 331 -5.94 -12.20 -38.34
C VAL A 331 -4.74 -12.97 -38.84
N ASP A 332 -4.38 -14.08 -38.19
CA ASP A 332 -3.22 -14.91 -38.55
C ASP A 332 -1.95 -14.07 -38.83
N ASP A 333 -1.57 -13.24 -37.85
CA ASP A 333 -0.44 -12.28 -37.88
C ASP A 333 -0.53 -11.14 -38.91
N THR A 334 -1.65 -11.03 -39.63
CA THR A 334 -1.90 -9.96 -40.59
C THR A 334 -2.80 -8.89 -39.98
N TRP A 335 -2.40 -7.61 -40.14
CA TRP A 335 -3.19 -6.48 -39.69
C TRP A 335 -4.38 -6.24 -40.63
N VAL A 336 -5.58 -6.26 -40.08
CA VAL A 336 -6.84 -6.12 -40.82
C VAL A 336 -7.65 -4.98 -40.20
N GLU A 337 -8.16 -4.09 -41.04
CA GLU A 337 -9.07 -3.01 -40.64
C GLU A 337 -10.47 -3.57 -40.38
N ASP A 338 -11.29 -2.90 -39.54
CA ASP A 338 -12.69 -3.30 -39.41
C ASP A 338 -13.46 -2.91 -40.70
N PRO A 339 -13.92 -3.89 -41.51
CA PRO A 339 -14.66 -3.61 -42.74
C PRO A 339 -16.04 -3.01 -42.49
N LEU A 340 -16.57 -3.12 -41.26
CA LEU A 340 -17.89 -2.60 -40.87
C LEU A 340 -17.80 -1.20 -40.27
N ASN A 341 -16.60 -0.70 -39.99
CA ASN A 341 -16.39 0.62 -39.40
C ASN A 341 -15.87 1.63 -40.44
N PHE A 342 -16.77 2.48 -40.92
CA PHE A 342 -16.47 3.54 -41.89
C PHE A 342 -15.74 4.75 -41.29
N ARG A 343 -15.55 4.81 -39.96
CA ARG A 343 -14.78 5.89 -39.32
C ARG A 343 -13.33 5.44 -39.18
N GLN A 344 -12.43 6.16 -39.86
CA GLN A 344 -11.01 5.83 -39.90
C GLN A 344 -10.15 7.07 -39.66
N GLN A 345 -8.92 6.86 -39.18
CA GLN A 345 -7.92 7.92 -38.99
C GLN A 345 -6.57 7.47 -39.55
N GLU A 346 -5.88 8.34 -40.29
CA GLU A 346 -4.52 8.06 -40.77
C GLU A 346 -3.55 7.87 -39.60
N ASN A 347 -2.74 6.83 -39.69
CA ASN A 347 -1.71 6.51 -38.70
C ASN A 347 -0.33 6.97 -39.16
N SER A 348 0.62 7.04 -38.23
CA SER A 348 1.98 7.54 -38.48
C SER A 348 2.83 6.68 -39.41
N PHE A 349 2.30 5.54 -39.87
CA PHE A 349 2.98 4.57 -40.74
C PHE A 349 2.35 4.52 -42.15
N GLY A 350 1.47 5.46 -42.50
CA GLY A 350 0.88 5.58 -43.83
C GLY A 350 -0.30 4.64 -44.11
N GLY A 351 -0.86 3.99 -43.07
CA GLY A 351 -2.12 3.25 -43.13
C GLY A 351 -3.24 3.97 -42.39
N VAL A 352 -4.43 3.35 -42.28
CA VAL A 352 -5.57 3.91 -41.54
C VAL A 352 -6.00 2.97 -40.42
N ASP A 353 -6.39 3.52 -39.27
CA ASP A 353 -6.90 2.78 -38.10
C ASP A 353 -8.41 3.00 -37.94
N SER A 354 -9.15 1.98 -37.51
CA SER A 354 -10.60 2.09 -37.25
C SER A 354 -10.84 2.89 -35.97
N LEU A 355 -11.79 3.82 -36.00
CA LEU A 355 -12.10 4.71 -34.88
C LEU A 355 -13.38 4.28 -34.18
N LEU A 356 -13.26 3.98 -32.89
CA LEU A 356 -14.37 3.64 -32.00
C LEU A 356 -14.66 4.80 -31.06
N GLU A 357 -15.91 5.28 -31.03
CA GLU A 357 -16.38 6.28 -30.08
C GLU A 357 -17.29 5.60 -29.04
N VAL A 358 -16.82 5.51 -27.80
CA VAL A 358 -17.57 4.94 -26.67
C VAL A 358 -18.25 6.07 -25.92
N LYS A 359 -19.57 6.18 -26.06
CA LYS A 359 -20.37 7.25 -25.44
C LYS A 359 -20.86 6.85 -24.05
N PRO A 360 -20.83 7.76 -23.06
CA PRO A 360 -21.42 7.48 -21.75
C PRO A 360 -22.91 7.14 -21.89
N LYS A 361 -23.38 6.12 -21.14
CA LYS A 361 -24.80 5.77 -21.01
C LYS A 361 -25.52 6.70 -20.03
#